data_AF-A0A9E3YYP8-F1
#
_entry.id   AF-A0A9E3YYP8-F1
#
_cell.length_a   1.000
_cell.length_b   1.000
_cell.length_c   1.000
_cell.angle_alpha   90.00
_cell.angle_beta   90.00
_cell.angle_gamma   90.00
#
_symmetry.space_group_name_H-M   'P 1'
#
loop_
_entity.id
_entity.type
_entity.pdbx_description
1 polymer ?
#
loop_
_entity_poly.entity_id
_entity_poly.type
_entity_poly.pdbx_seq_one_letter_code
_entity_poly.pdbx_strand_id
1 'polypeptide(L)'
;MSVILLLLALFSPASHGVSQLTIEYEYDDLNRLVRVARDDEATSVRYRYDGVSNIAWIATGDSPDTDGDDLPNFVDTDDDNDGIPDAVEIAAGLDALDAVGEMGALGDFDNDGITNIDEYLQGSDINHVHGDLDSDDDLDLGDIVVLKRIIFGEVLATQEQGESGHGDVNMDGNLDVGDLVILKSLYFK
;
A
#
# COMPACT_ATOMS: atom_id res chain seq x y z
N MET A 1 -29.58 -5.63 -9.18
CA MET A 1 -29.63 -4.28 -8.58
C MET A 1 -30.92 -3.55 -8.95
N SER A 2 -31.59 -3.00 -7.95
CA SER A 2 -32.82 -2.19 -8.10
C SER A 2 -32.61 -0.80 -7.50
N VAL A 3 -33.09 0.25 -8.18
CA VAL A 3 -32.99 1.65 -7.73
C VAL A 3 -34.39 2.23 -7.52
N ILE A 4 -34.61 2.88 -6.38
CA ILE A 4 -35.84 3.60 -6.04
C ILE A 4 -35.52 5.08 -5.86
N LEU A 5 -36.27 5.94 -6.54
CA LEU A 5 -36.14 7.39 -6.46
C LEU A 5 -37.31 7.97 -5.64
N LEU A 6 -36.99 8.72 -4.59
CA LEU A 6 -37.95 9.53 -3.86
C LEU A 6 -37.75 11.00 -4.20
N LEU A 7 -38.78 11.60 -4.79
CA LEU A 7 -38.78 13.02 -5.12
C LEU A 7 -39.51 13.84 -4.05
N LEU A 8 -38.81 14.81 -3.45
CA LEU A 8 -39.38 15.72 -2.46
C LEU A 8 -39.36 17.15 -2.99
N ALA A 9 -40.54 17.75 -3.16
CA ALA A 9 -40.68 19.17 -3.49
C ALA A 9 -40.79 19.97 -2.19
N LEU A 10 -39.78 20.80 -1.92
CA LEU A 10 -39.76 21.71 -0.78
C LEU A 10 -40.27 23.09 -1.21
N PHE A 11 -41.32 23.56 -0.53
CA PHE A 11 -41.89 24.89 -0.77
C PHE A 11 -41.41 25.85 0.31
N SER A 12 -40.65 26.87 -0.10
CA SER A 12 -40.26 27.95 0.81
C SER A 12 -41.14 29.18 0.57
N PRO A 13 -42.00 29.58 1.54
CA PRO A 13 -42.91 30.71 1.36
C PRO A 13 -42.18 32.06 1.23
N ALA A 14 -40.88 32.13 1.56
CA ALA A 14 -40.10 33.36 1.55
C ALA A 14 -39.42 33.67 0.20
N SER A 15 -39.19 32.68 -0.68
CA SER A 15 -38.35 32.85 -1.87
C SER A 15 -39.03 32.61 -3.22
N HIS A 16 -40.32 32.26 -3.27
CA HIS A 16 -41.05 31.91 -4.51
C HIS A 16 -40.36 30.80 -5.36
N GLY A 17 -39.41 30.06 -4.80
CA GLY A 17 -38.71 28.97 -5.46
C GLY A 17 -39.21 27.61 -4.99
N VAL A 18 -39.29 26.65 -5.91
CA VAL A 18 -39.38 25.22 -5.60
C VAL A 18 -37.96 24.68 -5.60
N SER A 19 -37.49 24.14 -4.46
CA SER A 19 -36.31 23.28 -4.45
C SER A 19 -36.76 21.82 -4.50
N GLN A 20 -36.14 21.06 -5.39
CA GLN A 20 -36.41 19.64 -5.57
C GLN A 20 -35.22 18.86 -4.99
N LEU A 21 -35.51 17.97 -4.05
CA LEU A 21 -34.56 17.04 -3.44
C LEU A 21 -34.87 15.65 -3.98
N THR A 22 -33.88 14.96 -4.51
CA THR A 22 -33.97 13.57 -4.95
C THR A 22 -33.18 12.70 -4.01
N ILE A 23 -33.84 11.70 -3.42
CA ILE A 23 -33.17 10.67 -2.62
C ILE A 23 -33.17 9.38 -3.41
N GLU A 24 -31.97 8.87 -3.69
CA GLU A 24 -31.76 7.61 -4.38
C GLU A 24 -31.55 6.50 -3.35
N TYR A 25 -32.24 5.39 -3.53
CA TYR A 25 -32.07 4.18 -2.72
C TYR A 25 -31.68 3.04 -3.65
N GLU A 26 -30.58 2.37 -3.36
CA GLU A 26 -30.12 1.22 -4.12
C GLU A 26 -30.17 -0.05 -3.30
N TYR A 27 -30.52 -1.14 -3.96
CA TYR A 27 -30.66 -2.45 -3.34
C TYR A 27 -29.88 -3.53 -4.10
N ASP A 28 -29.31 -4.46 -3.33
CA ASP A 28 -28.74 -5.69 -3.88
C ASP A 28 -29.81 -6.68 -4.34
N ASP A 29 -29.37 -7.84 -4.85
CA ASP A 29 -30.28 -8.86 -5.39
C ASP A 29 -31.09 -9.60 -4.30
N LEU A 30 -30.75 -9.40 -3.03
CA LEU A 30 -31.52 -9.88 -1.87
C LEU A 30 -32.49 -8.82 -1.34
N ASN A 31 -32.65 -7.69 -2.05
CA ASN A 31 -33.42 -6.51 -1.64
C ASN A 31 -32.93 -5.89 -0.32
N ARG A 32 -31.64 -5.97 -0.02
CA ARG A 32 -31.02 -5.24 1.10
C ARG A 32 -30.51 -3.90 0.60
N LEU A 33 -30.66 -2.86 1.42
CA LEU A 33 -30.28 -1.49 1.08
C LEU A 33 -28.75 -1.36 1.05
N VAL A 34 -28.17 -0.96 -0.08
CA VAL A 34 -26.71 -0.83 -0.25
C VAL A 34 -26.24 0.61 -0.40
N ARG A 35 -27.10 1.53 -0.84
CA ARG A 35 -26.76 2.95 -0.95
C ARG A 35 -27.97 3.84 -0.72
N VAL A 36 -27.76 4.95 -0.02
CA VAL A 36 -28.70 6.08 0.06
C VAL A 36 -27.95 7.34 -0.31
N ALA A 37 -28.40 8.10 -1.29
CA ALA A 37 -27.74 9.34 -1.69
C ALA A 37 -28.73 10.49 -1.89
N ARG A 38 -28.27 11.72 -1.70
CA ARG A 38 -29.07 12.94 -1.84
C ARG A 38 -28.42 13.87 -2.84
N ASP A 39 -29.00 14.02 -4.03
CA ASP A 39 -28.59 14.98 -5.08
C ASP A 39 -27.11 14.89 -5.58
N ASP A 40 -26.16 14.40 -4.78
CA ASP A 40 -24.73 14.20 -5.03
C ASP A 40 -24.18 12.93 -4.33
N GLU A 41 -23.01 12.46 -4.76
CA GLU A 41 -22.31 11.32 -4.17
C GLU A 41 -21.74 11.62 -2.78
N ALA A 42 -21.39 12.88 -2.50
CA ALA A 42 -20.75 13.31 -1.26
C ALA A 42 -21.67 13.10 -0.04
N THR A 43 -22.98 13.30 -0.21
CA THR A 43 -23.97 13.00 0.84
C THR A 43 -24.61 11.62 0.71
N SER A 44 -23.80 10.63 0.32
CA SER A 44 -24.22 9.23 0.31
C SER A 44 -23.88 8.48 1.60
N VAL A 45 -24.63 7.41 1.84
CA VAL A 45 -24.33 6.37 2.83
C VAL A 45 -24.33 5.03 2.11
N ARG A 46 -23.21 4.31 2.17
CA ARG A 46 -23.02 2.98 1.60
C ARG A 46 -23.09 1.92 2.70
N TYR A 47 -23.75 0.81 2.42
CA TYR A 47 -23.89 -0.34 3.31
C TYR A 47 -23.36 -1.58 2.63
N ARG A 48 -22.50 -2.33 3.32
CA ARG A 48 -22.19 -3.70 2.95
C ARG A 48 -22.60 -4.70 3.99
N TYR A 49 -22.89 -5.90 3.51
CA TYR A 49 -23.35 -7.01 4.29
C TYR A 49 -22.43 -8.21 4.11
N ASP A 50 -22.25 -8.98 5.19
CA ASP A 50 -21.55 -10.26 5.15
C ASP A 50 -22.41 -11.37 4.49
N GLY A 51 -21.85 -12.57 4.38
CA GLY A 51 -22.53 -13.75 3.83
C GLY A 51 -23.73 -14.24 4.64
N VAL A 52 -23.93 -13.74 5.86
CA VAL A 52 -25.05 -14.08 6.77
C VAL A 52 -26.03 -12.91 6.91
N SER A 53 -25.85 -11.85 6.12
CA SER A 53 -26.66 -10.62 6.13
C SER A 53 -26.55 -9.72 7.35
N ASN A 54 -25.48 -9.84 8.14
CA ASN A 54 -25.13 -8.77 9.08
C ASN A 54 -24.49 -7.61 8.31
N ILE A 55 -24.63 -6.39 8.83
CA ILE A 55 -23.89 -5.24 8.30
C ILE A 55 -22.40 -5.48 8.59
N ALA A 56 -21.59 -5.55 7.54
CA ALA A 56 -20.14 -5.70 7.63
C ALA A 56 -19.48 -4.34 7.89
N TRP A 57 -19.87 -3.32 7.12
CA TRP A 57 -19.41 -1.95 7.28
C TRP A 57 -20.42 -0.95 6.72
N ILE A 58 -20.28 0.30 7.16
CA ILE A 58 -21.06 1.45 6.71
C ILE A 58 -20.07 2.57 6.42
N ALA A 59 -20.17 3.19 5.24
CA ALA A 59 -19.35 4.31 4.83
C ALA A 59 -20.21 5.49 4.39
N THR A 60 -19.64 6.69 4.44
CA THR A 60 -20.26 7.89 3.89
C THR A 60 -19.58 8.28 2.59
N GLY A 61 -20.21 9.14 1.78
CA GLY A 61 -19.58 9.68 0.56
C GLY A 61 -18.26 10.42 0.82
N ASP A 62 -18.08 10.94 2.04
CA ASP A 62 -16.83 11.61 2.47
C ASP A 62 -15.80 10.66 3.12
N SER A 63 -16.08 9.35 3.17
CA SER A 63 -15.07 8.38 3.60
C SER A 63 -13.95 8.33 2.56
N PRO A 64 -12.66 8.44 2.95
CA PRO A 64 -11.54 8.29 2.02
C PRO A 64 -11.60 6.94 1.29
N ASP A 65 -11.23 7.00 0.02
CA ASP A 65 -11.22 5.93 -0.98
C ASP A 65 -10.11 6.34 -1.97
N THR A 66 -8.86 5.97 -1.66
CA THR A 66 -7.66 6.54 -2.29
C THR A 66 -7.49 6.03 -3.72
N ASP A 67 -7.73 4.74 -3.97
CA ASP A 67 -7.61 4.13 -5.29
C ASP A 67 -8.91 4.18 -6.13
N GLY A 68 -10.06 4.44 -5.50
CA GLY A 68 -11.36 4.55 -6.16
C GLY A 68 -12.03 3.21 -6.48
N ASP A 69 -11.72 2.13 -5.76
CA ASP A 69 -12.29 0.79 -6.00
C ASP A 69 -13.65 0.53 -5.29
N ASP A 70 -14.20 1.56 -4.64
CA ASP A 70 -15.40 1.55 -3.81
C ASP A 70 -15.24 0.92 -2.42
N LEU A 71 -14.03 0.54 -2.01
CA LEU A 71 -13.70 0.14 -0.65
C LEU A 71 -13.13 1.36 0.10
N PRO A 72 -13.73 1.73 1.25
CA PRO A 72 -13.17 2.82 2.04
C PRO A 72 -11.85 2.39 2.68
N ASN A 73 -10.90 3.31 2.75
CA ASN A 73 -9.55 3.05 3.27
C ASN A 73 -9.50 2.32 4.63
N PHE A 74 -10.42 2.62 5.54
CA PHE A 74 -10.43 1.97 6.86
C PHE A 74 -10.81 0.47 6.83
N VAL A 75 -11.23 -0.05 5.67
CA VAL A 75 -11.56 -1.46 5.42
C VAL A 75 -10.66 -2.07 4.35
N ASP A 76 -10.11 -1.24 3.46
CA ASP A 76 -9.13 -1.68 2.48
C ASP A 76 -7.87 -2.22 3.17
N THR A 77 -7.18 -3.10 2.46
CA THR A 77 -5.90 -3.67 2.88
C THR A 77 -4.73 -3.19 2.03
N ASP A 78 -5.03 -2.44 0.97
CA ASP A 78 -4.12 -1.85 -0.01
C ASP A 78 -4.80 -0.58 -0.54
N ASP A 79 -4.78 0.47 0.28
CA ASP A 79 -5.56 1.71 0.16
C ASP A 79 -5.36 2.44 -1.18
N ASP A 80 -4.17 2.33 -1.77
CA ASP A 80 -3.81 2.97 -3.04
C ASP A 80 -3.63 1.97 -4.21
N ASN A 81 -3.73 0.67 -3.91
CA ASN A 81 -3.79 -0.45 -4.84
C ASN A 81 -2.57 -0.54 -5.75
N ASP A 82 -1.42 -0.23 -5.19
CA ASP A 82 -0.13 -0.27 -5.87
C ASP A 82 0.54 -1.66 -5.84
N GLY A 83 -0.01 -2.56 -5.02
CA GLY A 83 0.41 -3.95 -4.87
C GLY A 83 1.20 -4.25 -3.60
N ILE A 84 1.50 -3.24 -2.77
CA ILE A 84 2.05 -3.42 -1.42
C ILE A 84 0.92 -3.21 -0.41
N PRO A 85 0.62 -4.17 0.48
CA PRO A 85 -0.43 -3.98 1.49
C PRO A 85 -0.07 -2.90 2.52
N ASP A 86 -1.05 -2.12 3.00
CA ASP A 86 -0.84 -1.01 3.96
C ASP A 86 -0.03 -1.44 5.20
N ALA A 87 -0.27 -2.67 5.66
CA ALA A 87 0.40 -3.21 6.85
C ALA A 87 1.92 -3.36 6.65
N VAL A 88 2.35 -3.61 5.41
CA VAL A 88 3.77 -3.69 5.03
C VAL A 88 4.35 -2.30 4.88
N GLU A 89 3.65 -1.41 4.18
CA GLU A 89 4.07 -0.02 3.99
C GLU A 89 4.25 0.73 5.31
N ILE A 90 3.26 0.64 6.21
CA ILE A 90 3.33 1.26 7.54
C ILE A 90 4.47 0.65 8.37
N ALA A 91 4.77 -0.64 8.20
CA ALA A 91 5.88 -1.28 8.90
C ALA A 91 7.25 -0.81 8.39
N ALA A 92 7.38 -0.57 7.09
CA ALA A 92 8.58 -0.04 6.44
C ALA A 92 8.74 1.48 6.64
N GLY A 93 7.66 2.20 6.94
CA GLY A 93 7.67 3.67 7.10
C GLY A 93 7.28 4.43 5.83
N LEU A 94 6.67 3.74 4.86
CA LEU A 94 6.05 4.29 3.66
C LEU A 94 4.68 4.95 3.97
N ASP A 95 4.06 5.51 2.93
CA ASP A 95 2.73 6.13 2.98
C ASP A 95 1.74 5.27 2.19
N ALA A 96 0.85 4.56 2.88
CA ALA A 96 -0.16 3.66 2.29
C ALA A 96 -1.19 4.36 1.38
N LEU A 97 -1.04 5.66 1.14
CA LEU A 97 -1.91 6.45 0.28
C LEU A 97 -1.19 6.96 -0.97
N ASP A 98 0.08 6.61 -1.18
CA ASP A 98 0.94 7.10 -2.25
C ASP A 98 1.38 6.01 -3.23
N ALA A 99 0.55 5.66 -4.21
CA ALA A 99 0.86 4.57 -5.13
C ALA A 99 2.10 4.74 -6.03
N VAL A 100 2.64 5.96 -6.19
CA VAL A 100 3.64 6.27 -7.25
C VAL A 100 4.78 7.19 -6.85
N GLY A 101 4.75 7.83 -5.67
CA GLY A 101 5.86 8.65 -5.18
C GLY A 101 7.03 7.82 -4.67
N GLU A 102 8.02 8.48 -4.07
CA GLU A 102 9.17 7.80 -3.44
C GLU A 102 8.74 6.84 -2.31
N MET A 103 7.56 7.11 -1.72
CA MET A 103 6.96 6.26 -0.70
C MET A 103 5.98 5.23 -1.26
N GLY A 104 5.79 5.17 -2.57
CA GLY A 104 4.92 4.18 -3.23
C GLY A 104 5.66 3.00 -3.81
N ALA A 105 4.93 2.02 -4.34
CA ALA A 105 5.45 0.80 -4.94
C ALA A 105 6.59 1.03 -5.94
N LEU A 106 6.47 2.04 -6.81
CA LEU A 106 7.46 2.34 -7.85
C LEU A 106 8.58 3.28 -7.38
N GLY A 107 8.51 3.77 -6.13
CA GLY A 107 9.55 4.56 -5.48
C GLY A 107 10.74 3.72 -5.03
N ASP A 108 11.77 4.41 -4.56
CA ASP A 108 13.02 3.84 -4.03
C ASP A 108 13.30 4.58 -2.71
N PHE A 109 12.61 4.14 -1.65
CA PHE A 109 12.47 4.92 -0.41
C PHE A 109 13.81 5.18 0.28
N ASP A 110 14.70 4.19 0.25
CA ASP A 110 16.03 4.25 0.85
C ASP A 110 17.15 4.61 -0.16
N ASN A 111 16.81 4.76 -1.45
CA ASN A 111 17.68 5.18 -2.54
C ASN A 111 18.81 4.18 -2.84
N ASP A 112 18.51 2.90 -2.74
CA ASP A 112 19.45 1.80 -2.95
C ASP A 112 19.47 1.30 -4.41
N GLY A 113 18.50 1.72 -5.21
CA GLY A 113 18.35 1.40 -6.63
C GLY A 113 17.41 0.24 -6.93
N ILE A 114 16.76 -0.35 -5.94
CA ILE A 114 15.63 -1.27 -6.05
C ILE A 114 14.34 -0.49 -5.75
N THR A 115 13.22 -0.89 -6.36
CA THR A 115 11.93 -0.25 -6.05
C THR A 115 11.25 -0.94 -4.87
N ASN A 116 10.48 -0.19 -4.08
CA ASN A 116 9.76 -0.71 -2.92
C ASN A 116 8.93 -1.98 -3.26
N ILE A 117 8.33 -2.06 -4.46
CA ILE A 117 7.57 -3.23 -4.91
C ILE A 117 8.48 -4.42 -5.24
N ASP A 118 9.62 -4.18 -5.88
CA ASP A 118 10.56 -5.24 -6.21
C ASP A 118 11.16 -5.83 -4.93
N GLU A 119 11.40 -5.01 -3.92
CA GLU A 119 11.82 -5.43 -2.59
C GLU A 119 10.77 -6.25 -1.87
N TYR A 120 9.53 -5.76 -1.82
CA TYR A 120 8.40 -6.51 -1.25
C TYR A 120 8.23 -7.88 -1.91
N LEU A 121 8.31 -7.95 -3.25
CA LEU A 121 8.19 -9.20 -4.00
C LEU A 121 9.35 -10.17 -3.76
N GLN A 122 10.54 -9.65 -3.48
CA GLN A 122 11.74 -10.43 -3.15
C GLN A 122 11.81 -10.78 -1.66
N GLY A 123 11.03 -10.09 -0.82
CA GLY A 123 11.07 -10.21 0.63
C GLY A 123 12.33 -9.62 1.25
N SER A 124 12.92 -8.60 0.61
CA SER A 124 13.93 -7.73 1.21
C SER A 124 13.26 -6.62 2.03
N ASP A 125 14.05 -5.88 2.80
CA ASP A 125 13.55 -4.80 3.66
C ASP A 125 13.49 -3.49 2.87
N ILE A 126 12.29 -2.90 2.76
CA ILE A 126 11.99 -1.72 1.93
C ILE A 126 12.67 -0.42 2.42
N ASN A 127 13.29 -0.46 3.60
CA ASN A 127 13.89 0.72 4.23
C ASN A 127 15.31 0.41 4.72
N HIS A 128 16.07 -0.38 3.95
CA HIS A 128 17.37 -0.86 4.35
C HIS A 128 18.39 -0.78 3.20
N VAL A 129 19.46 -0.02 3.43
CA VAL A 129 20.53 0.23 2.46
C VAL A 129 21.08 -1.07 1.83
N HIS A 130 20.97 -1.21 0.49
CA HIS A 130 21.63 -2.29 -0.25
C HIS A 130 23.11 -2.41 0.08
N GLY A 131 23.53 -3.58 0.55
CA GLY A 131 24.89 -3.87 0.98
C GLY A 131 25.16 -3.76 2.48
N ASP A 132 24.20 -3.35 3.29
CA ASP A 132 24.33 -3.46 4.76
C ASP A 132 24.03 -4.91 5.19
N LEU A 133 25.11 -5.65 5.43
CA LEU A 133 25.05 -7.05 5.84
C LEU A 133 25.06 -7.22 7.36
N ASP A 134 25.34 -6.19 8.17
CA ASP A 134 25.35 -6.33 9.62
C ASP A 134 24.20 -5.62 10.36
N SER A 135 23.32 -5.00 9.58
CA SER A 135 22.04 -4.40 9.95
C SER A 135 22.21 -3.24 10.93
N ASP A 136 23.16 -2.36 10.63
CA ASP A 136 23.42 -1.15 11.42
C ASP A 136 23.11 0.18 10.71
N ASP A 137 22.41 0.08 9.57
CA ASP A 137 21.91 1.14 8.70
C ASP A 137 23.03 1.97 8.04
N ASP A 138 24.24 1.41 7.91
CA ASP A 138 25.31 2.02 7.12
C ASP A 138 26.09 1.01 6.27
N LEU A 139 26.90 1.54 5.35
CA LEU A 139 27.76 0.73 4.49
C LEU A 139 29.22 0.94 4.89
N ASP A 140 29.80 -0.02 5.60
CA ASP A 140 31.14 0.09 6.15
C ASP A 140 32.02 -1.18 6.04
N LEU A 141 33.02 -1.29 6.92
CA LEU A 141 33.92 -2.45 6.94
C LEU A 141 33.29 -3.69 7.62
N GLY A 142 32.30 -3.49 8.48
CA GLY A 142 31.45 -4.50 9.10
C GLY A 142 30.80 -5.38 8.05
N ASP A 143 30.14 -4.77 7.06
CA ASP A 143 29.48 -5.48 5.96
C ASP A 143 30.44 -6.32 5.14
N ILE A 144 31.59 -5.74 4.79
CA ILE A 144 32.65 -6.43 4.06
C ILE A 144 33.14 -7.65 4.84
N VAL A 145 33.24 -7.54 6.17
CA VAL A 145 33.63 -8.65 7.05
C VAL A 145 32.53 -9.71 7.09
N VAL A 146 31.26 -9.33 7.19
CA VAL A 146 30.14 -10.28 7.18
C VAL A 146 30.05 -11.00 5.84
N LEU A 147 30.02 -10.27 4.72
CA LEU A 147 29.96 -10.83 3.37
C LEU A 147 31.11 -11.81 3.13
N LYS A 148 32.32 -11.41 3.51
CA LYS A 148 33.49 -12.29 3.42
C LYS A 148 33.28 -13.60 4.20
N ARG A 149 32.77 -13.52 5.43
CA ARG A 149 32.52 -14.72 6.24
C ARG A 149 31.47 -15.62 5.61
N ILE A 150 30.46 -15.05 4.96
CA ILE A 150 29.43 -15.81 4.26
C ILE A 150 30.01 -16.53 3.03
N ILE A 151 30.66 -15.81 2.11
CA ILE A 151 31.18 -16.41 0.85
C ILE A 151 32.28 -17.45 1.07
N PHE A 152 33.04 -17.35 2.18
CA PHE A 152 34.05 -18.34 2.56
C PHE A 152 33.49 -19.49 3.41
N GLY A 153 32.18 -19.51 3.68
CA GLY A 153 31.49 -20.57 4.41
C GLY A 153 31.77 -20.60 5.91
N GLU A 154 32.20 -19.48 6.48
CA GLU A 154 32.38 -19.33 7.93
C GLU A 154 31.05 -19.06 8.65
N VAL A 155 30.09 -18.45 7.97
CA VAL A 155 28.75 -18.11 8.45
C VAL A 155 27.75 -18.41 7.34
N LEU A 156 26.51 -18.77 7.69
CA LEU A 156 25.41 -18.87 6.72
C LEU A 156 24.70 -17.52 6.67
N ALA A 157 24.37 -17.05 5.47
CA ALA A 157 23.55 -15.86 5.31
C ALA A 157 22.21 -16.01 6.04
N THR A 158 21.75 -14.94 6.69
CA THR A 158 20.33 -14.78 7.01
C THR A 158 19.52 -14.65 5.71
N GLN A 159 18.19 -14.64 5.81
CA GLN A 159 17.33 -14.38 4.65
C GLN A 159 17.62 -12.99 4.04
N GLU A 160 17.80 -11.98 4.90
CA GLU A 160 18.13 -10.59 4.53
C GLU A 160 19.57 -10.44 3.99
N GLN A 161 20.53 -11.25 4.46
CA GLN A 161 21.91 -11.25 3.94
C GLN A 161 22.08 -12.13 2.69
N GLY A 162 21.03 -12.86 2.27
CA GLY A 162 21.08 -13.91 1.27
C GLY A 162 20.94 -13.41 -0.17
N GLU A 163 20.77 -14.35 -1.11
CA GLU A 163 20.63 -14.14 -2.57
C GLU A 163 19.40 -13.29 -2.98
N SER A 164 18.54 -12.93 -2.03
CA SER A 164 17.31 -12.14 -2.24
C SER A 164 17.22 -10.94 -1.32
N GLY A 165 18.29 -10.63 -0.59
CA GLY A 165 18.38 -9.45 0.26
C GLY A 165 19.64 -8.65 -0.03
N HIS A 166 19.97 -7.70 0.85
CA HIS A 166 20.96 -6.64 0.62
C HIS A 166 22.40 -7.14 0.37
N GLY A 167 22.68 -8.43 0.51
CA GLY A 167 24.00 -9.01 0.25
C GLY A 167 24.39 -9.08 -1.23
N ASP A 168 23.44 -9.33 -2.14
CA ASP A 168 23.67 -9.40 -3.58
C ASP A 168 23.67 -8.00 -4.21
N VAL A 169 24.72 -7.24 -3.89
CA VAL A 169 24.87 -5.84 -4.35
C VAL A 169 24.98 -5.69 -5.86
N ASN A 170 25.11 -6.80 -6.60
CA ASN A 170 25.22 -6.80 -8.06
C ASN A 170 23.97 -7.34 -8.77
N MET A 171 23.02 -7.90 -8.01
CA MET A 171 21.73 -8.43 -8.44
C MET A 171 21.82 -9.52 -9.51
N ASP A 172 22.84 -10.39 -9.43
CA ASP A 172 22.97 -11.54 -10.34
C ASP A 172 22.32 -12.83 -9.82
N GLY A 173 21.75 -12.77 -8.62
CA GLY A 173 21.06 -13.85 -7.92
C GLY A 173 22.00 -14.79 -7.16
N ASN A 174 23.27 -14.42 -6.95
CA ASN A 174 24.20 -15.23 -6.17
C ASN A 174 25.04 -14.33 -5.26
N LEU A 175 25.18 -14.74 -4.00
CA LEU A 175 26.08 -14.08 -3.07
C LEU A 175 27.52 -14.59 -3.25
N ASP A 176 28.38 -13.82 -3.92
CA ASP A 176 29.73 -14.25 -4.27
C ASP A 176 30.83 -13.16 -4.20
N VAL A 177 31.95 -13.42 -4.86
CA VAL A 177 33.11 -12.50 -4.87
C VAL A 177 32.85 -11.24 -5.71
N GLY A 178 31.91 -11.29 -6.65
CA GLY A 178 31.42 -10.15 -7.42
C GLY A 178 30.81 -9.09 -6.51
N ASP A 179 29.97 -9.51 -5.57
CA ASP A 179 29.38 -8.64 -4.54
C ASP A 179 30.47 -8.01 -3.69
N LEU A 180 31.41 -8.82 -3.20
CA LEU A 180 32.50 -8.33 -2.36
C LEU A 180 33.35 -7.28 -3.07
N VAL A 181 33.53 -7.41 -4.39
CA VAL A 181 34.27 -6.43 -5.20
C VAL A 181 33.50 -5.12 -5.32
N ILE A 182 32.18 -5.17 -5.53
CA ILE A 182 31.32 -3.99 -5.63
C ILE A 182 31.20 -3.29 -4.28
N LEU A 183 30.90 -4.03 -3.22
CA LEU A 183 30.78 -3.52 -1.85
C LEU A 183 32.06 -2.77 -1.43
N LYS A 184 33.22 -3.39 -1.69
CA LYS A 184 34.52 -2.77 -1.47
C LYS A 184 34.71 -1.51 -2.34
N SER A 185 34.25 -1.52 -3.59
CA SER A 185 34.36 -0.35 -4.46
C SER A 185 33.45 0.81 -4.04
N LEU A 186 32.35 0.54 -3.33
CA LEU A 186 31.45 1.56 -2.80
C LEU A 186 32.06 2.22 -1.55
N TYR A 187 32.61 1.43 -0.63
CA TYR A 187 33.24 1.94 0.61
C TYR A 187 34.51 2.77 0.38
N PHE A 188 35.37 2.38 -0.58
CA PHE A 188 36.68 3.03 -0.78
C PHE A 188 36.67 4.25 -1.73
N LYS A 189 35.51 4.89 -1.97
CA LYS A 189 35.40 6.15 -2.73
C LYS A 189 35.53 7.38 -1.83
#